data_AF-A0A2G9UJE7-F1
#
_entry.id   AF-A0A2G9UJE7-F1
#
_cell.length_a   1.000
_cell.length_b   1.000
_cell.length_c   1.000
_cell.angle_alpha   90.00
_cell.angle_beta   90.00
_cell.angle_gamma   90.00
#
_symmetry.space_group_name_H-M   'P 1'
#
loop_
_entity.id
_entity.type
_entity.pdbx_description
1 polymer ?
#
loop_
_entity_poly.entity_id
_entity_poly.type
_entity_poly.pdbx_seq_one_letter_code
_entity_poly.pdbx_strand_id
1 'polypeptide(L)'
;MLKSKYENSGTETGKFSYVVLEKGMRSPQDTISRILKVRPADGHVTCDLCTAFKGIQRLAISRRAGVLYQRTRTRRDGELFPLQMKTVTTESMFDLCASIDNDKKNEG
;
A
#
# COMPACT_ATOMS: atom_id res chain seq x y z
N MET A 1 -19.65 22.66 10.33
CA MET A 1 -19.32 21.28 10.75
C MET A 1 -20.51 20.74 11.53
N LEU A 2 -21.21 19.70 11.03
CA LEU A 2 -22.24 19.02 11.81
C LEU A 2 -21.55 18.11 12.83
N LYS A 3 -21.75 18.38 14.13
CA LYS A 3 -21.38 17.44 15.20
C LYS A 3 -22.21 16.16 15.07
N SER A 4 -21.55 15.01 15.20
CA SER A 4 -22.23 13.72 15.29
C SER A 4 -23.06 13.69 16.57
N LYS A 5 -24.28 13.14 16.52
CA LYS A 5 -25.18 13.05 17.69
C LYS A 5 -24.62 12.18 18.84
N TYR A 6 -23.47 11.54 18.62
CA TYR A 6 -22.80 10.64 19.55
C TYR A 6 -21.57 11.28 20.25
N GLU A 7 -21.22 12.52 19.94
CA GLU A 7 -20.09 13.25 20.57
C GLU A 7 -20.49 13.94 21.88
N ASN A 8 -20.79 13.17 22.95
CA ASN A 8 -21.09 13.77 24.25
C ASN A 8 -19.87 13.91 25.19
N SER A 9 -18.71 13.29 24.89
CA SER A 9 -17.53 13.36 25.78
C SER A 9 -16.17 13.49 25.06
N GLY A 10 -16.16 13.81 23.77
CA GLY A 10 -14.93 13.73 22.95
C GLY A 10 -14.45 12.30 22.72
N THR A 11 -15.23 11.30 23.12
CA THR A 11 -14.98 9.88 22.90
C THR A 11 -16.22 9.27 22.24
N GLU A 12 -16.12 8.92 20.96
CA GLU A 12 -17.18 8.21 20.26
C GLU A 12 -17.05 6.71 20.59
N THR A 13 -18.08 6.14 21.20
CA THR A 13 -18.10 4.71 21.55
C THR A 13 -18.83 3.95 20.44
N GLY A 14 -18.09 3.27 19.56
CA GLY A 14 -18.64 2.47 18.46
C GLY A 14 -18.46 0.97 18.67
N LYS A 15 -19.45 0.16 18.25
CA LYS A 15 -19.30 -1.30 18.14
C LYS A 15 -18.82 -1.63 16.72
N PHE A 16 -17.74 -2.39 16.59
CA PHE A 16 -17.24 -2.86 15.30
C PHE A 16 -16.96 -4.36 15.35
N SER A 17 -17.17 -5.03 14.23
CA SER A 17 -16.82 -6.43 14.02
C SER A 17 -15.72 -6.50 12.97
N TYR A 18 -14.71 -7.33 13.22
CA TYR A 18 -13.60 -7.55 12.30
C TYR A 18 -13.33 -9.04 12.16
N VAL A 19 -12.73 -9.42 11.02
CA VAL A 19 -12.24 -10.77 10.76
C VAL A 19 -10.74 -10.68 10.56
N VAL A 20 -9.97 -11.42 11.37
CA VAL A 20 -8.53 -11.58 11.17
C VAL A 20 -8.33 -12.85 10.39
N LEU A 21 -7.80 -12.72 9.16
CA LEU A 21 -7.49 -13.86 8.31
C LEU A 21 -5.99 -14.13 8.38
N GLU A 22 -5.63 -15.39 8.63
CA GLU A 22 -4.25 -15.83 8.50
C GLU A 22 -3.87 -15.85 7.02
N LYS A 23 -2.64 -15.41 6.75
CA LYS A 23 -2.11 -15.38 5.39
C LYS A 23 -1.68 -16.79 4.99
N GLY A 24 -2.31 -17.35 3.95
CA GLY A 24 -1.88 -18.63 3.38
C GLY A 24 -0.42 -18.59 2.91
N MET A 25 0.28 -19.72 3.02
CA MET A 25 1.66 -19.87 2.55
C MET A 25 1.78 -19.52 1.07
N ARG A 26 2.72 -18.64 0.73
CA ARG A 26 3.13 -18.36 -0.65
C ARG A 26 4.54 -18.88 -0.86
N SER A 27 4.84 -19.33 -2.07
CA SER A 27 6.22 -19.62 -2.44
C SER A 27 7.05 -18.31 -2.31
N PRO A 28 8.28 -18.37 -1.77
CA PRO A 28 9.12 -17.17 -1.54
C PRO A 28 9.45 -16.35 -2.79
N GLN A 29 9.21 -16.90 -3.99
CA GLN A 29 9.63 -16.31 -5.25
C GLN A 29 8.69 -15.21 -5.77
N ASP A 30 7.47 -15.12 -5.25
CA ASP A 30 6.52 -14.09 -5.67
C ASP A 30 6.78 -12.77 -4.92
N THR A 31 7.87 -12.07 -5.24
CA THR A 31 8.09 -10.67 -4.78
C THR A 31 7.07 -9.67 -5.37
N ILE A 32 6.08 -10.19 -6.09
CA ILE A 32 5.09 -9.44 -6.85
C ILE A 32 3.95 -9.05 -5.92
N SER A 33 3.75 -7.75 -5.75
CA SER A 33 2.60 -7.20 -5.02
C SER A 33 1.40 -7.06 -5.94
N ARG A 34 0.21 -7.43 -5.46
CA ARG A 34 -1.04 -7.30 -6.22
C ARG A 34 -1.93 -6.24 -5.60
N ILE A 35 -2.58 -5.45 -6.44
CA ILE A 35 -3.55 -4.44 -6.00
C ILE A 35 -4.83 -5.14 -5.59
N LEU A 36 -5.24 -4.99 -4.35
CA LEU A 36 -6.54 -5.44 -3.84
C LEU A 36 -7.62 -4.39 -4.08
N LYS A 37 -7.28 -3.13 -3.86
CA LYS A 37 -8.16 -1.99 -4.11
C LYS A 37 -7.38 -0.78 -4.56
N VAL A 38 -7.77 -0.16 -5.66
CA VAL A 38 -7.27 1.15 -6.09
C VAL A 38 -8.35 2.21 -5.87
N ARG A 39 -7.94 3.37 -5.35
CA ARG A 39 -8.81 4.54 -5.13
C ARG A 39 -8.07 5.78 -5.65
N PRO A 40 -8.31 6.18 -6.91
CA PRO A 40 -7.78 7.42 -7.45
C PRO A 40 -8.50 8.61 -6.82
N ALA A 41 -7.74 9.65 -6.48
CA ALA A 41 -8.24 10.93 -6.01
C ALA A 41 -7.52 12.06 -6.77
N ASP A 42 -7.93 13.30 -6.55
CA ASP A 42 -7.19 14.43 -7.11
C ASP A 42 -5.84 14.59 -6.40
N GLY A 43 -4.77 14.58 -7.20
CA GLY A 43 -3.39 14.76 -6.74
C GLY A 43 -2.74 13.53 -6.07
N HIS A 44 -3.47 12.43 -5.85
CA HIS A 44 -2.89 11.19 -5.32
C HIS A 44 -3.72 9.95 -5.69
N VAL A 45 -3.10 8.77 -5.62
CA VAL A 45 -3.78 7.48 -5.72
C VAL A 45 -3.46 6.68 -4.46
N THR A 46 -4.49 6.13 -3.83
CA THR A 46 -4.30 5.18 -2.72
C THR A 46 -4.57 3.77 -3.22
N CYS A 47 -3.75 2.82 -2.78
CA CYS A 47 -3.95 1.41 -3.11
C CYS A 47 -3.72 0.53 -1.90
N ASP A 48 -4.60 -0.46 -1.73
CA ASP A 48 -4.41 -1.57 -0.83
C ASP A 48 -3.72 -2.68 -1.62
N LEU A 49 -2.55 -3.12 -1.16
CA LEU A 49 -1.69 -4.09 -1.82
C LEU A 49 -1.59 -5.36 -0.99
N CYS A 50 -1.58 -6.50 -1.66
CA CYS A 50 -1.20 -7.76 -1.03
C CYS A 50 0.26 -8.05 -1.37
N THR A 51 1.13 -8.01 -0.36
CA THR A 51 2.56 -8.31 -0.50
C THR A 51 2.88 -9.73 -0.06
N ALA A 52 3.97 -10.31 -0.54
CA ALA A 52 4.36 -11.68 -0.20
C ALA A 52 4.88 -11.86 1.23
N PHE A 53 5.37 -10.80 1.88
CA PHE A 53 5.88 -10.90 3.26
C PHE A 53 4.85 -10.46 4.31
N LYS A 54 4.38 -9.19 4.29
CA LYS A 54 3.56 -8.63 5.39
C LYS A 54 2.03 -8.52 5.16
N GLY A 55 1.49 -9.16 4.12
CA GLY A 55 0.04 -9.25 3.96
C GLY A 55 -0.52 -8.00 3.28
N ILE A 56 -1.58 -7.39 3.83
CA ILE A 56 -2.25 -6.23 3.23
C ILE A 56 -1.56 -4.94 3.68
N GLN A 57 -1.10 -4.12 2.73
CA GLN A 57 -0.47 -2.82 2.98
C GLN A 57 -1.19 -1.73 2.21
N ARG A 58 -1.36 -0.55 2.81
CA ARG A 58 -1.92 0.63 2.12
C ARG A 58 -0.81 1.57 1.72
N LEU A 59 -0.74 1.92 0.43
CA LEU A 59 0.16 2.94 -0.09
C LEU A 59 -0.62 4.15 -0.60
N ALA A 60 -0.04 5.33 -0.42
CA ALA A 60 -0.51 6.57 -1.01
C ALA A 60 0.60 7.13 -1.91
N ILE A 61 0.30 7.32 -3.19
CA ILE A 61 1.23 7.81 -4.20
C ILE A 61 0.75 9.17 -4.67
N SER A 62 1.54 10.20 -4.39
CA SER A 62 1.22 11.58 -4.80
C SER A 62 1.54 11.81 -6.28
N ARG A 63 0.91 12.83 -6.89
CA ARG A 63 1.20 13.28 -8.25
C ARG A 63 2.68 13.64 -8.47
N ARG A 64 3.39 14.04 -7.41
CA ARG A 64 4.82 14.37 -7.44
C ARG A 64 5.70 13.16 -7.70
N ALA A 65 5.20 11.94 -7.47
CA ALA A 65 5.90 10.70 -7.82
C ALA A 65 5.90 10.42 -9.34
N GLY A 66 5.40 11.34 -10.17
CA GLY A 66 5.57 11.35 -11.62
C GLY A 66 5.12 10.06 -12.30
N VAL A 67 6.09 9.32 -12.86
CA VAL A 67 5.86 8.08 -13.59
C VAL A 67 5.16 7.02 -12.73
N LEU A 68 5.52 6.90 -11.44
CA LEU A 68 4.89 5.93 -10.54
C LEU A 68 3.41 6.26 -10.31
N TYR A 69 3.08 7.55 -10.17
CA TYR A 69 1.71 8.01 -10.05
C TYR A 69 0.91 7.70 -11.31
N GLN A 70 1.43 8.04 -12.49
CA GLN A 70 0.76 7.75 -13.76
C GLN A 70 0.53 6.26 -13.96
N ARG A 71 1.57 5.43 -13.72
CA ARG A 71 1.48 3.97 -13.84
C ARG A 71 0.52 3.35 -12.86
N THR A 72 0.39 3.89 -11.64
CA THR A 72 -0.51 3.31 -10.63
C THR A 72 -1.95 3.75 -10.84
N ARG A 73 -2.18 5.00 -11.25
CA ARG A 73 -3.54 5.54 -11.48
C ARG A 73 -4.30 4.80 -12.58
N THR A 74 -3.60 4.19 -13.53
CA THR A 74 -4.21 3.43 -14.64
C THR A 74 -4.45 1.95 -14.31
N ARG A 75 -3.98 1.45 -13.16
CA ARG A 75 -4.17 0.05 -12.75
C ARG A 75 -5.56 -0.18 -12.19
N ARG A 76 -5.97 -1.45 -12.23
CA ARG A 76 -7.24 -1.94 -11.69
C ARG A 76 -7.03 -2.88 -10.51
N ASP A 77 -8.10 -3.09 -9.75
CA ASP A 77 -8.16 -4.12 -8.73
C ASP A 77 -7.78 -5.48 -9.34
N GLY A 78 -6.94 -6.23 -8.65
CA GLY A 78 -6.40 -7.51 -9.10
C GLY A 78 -5.14 -7.40 -9.98
N GLU A 79 -4.76 -6.24 -10.52
CA GLU A 79 -3.54 -6.10 -11.32
C GLU A 79 -2.27 -6.06 -10.45
N LEU A 80 -1.11 -6.29 -11.08
CA LEU A 80 0.18 -6.19 -10.42
C LEU A 80 0.52 -4.73 -10.13
N PHE A 81 1.08 -4.48 -8.94
CA PHE A 81 1.58 -3.18 -8.56
C PHE A 81 2.84 -2.84 -9.39
N PRO A 82 2.95 -1.64 -10.00
CA PRO A 82 3.99 -1.32 -10.98
C PRO A 82 5.37 -1.03 -10.38
N LEU A 83 5.58 -1.33 -9.10
CA LEU A 83 6.87 -1.22 -8.41
C LEU A 83 7.19 -2.55 -7.75
N GLN A 84 8.38 -3.07 -8.04
CA GLN A 84 8.90 -4.24 -7.36
C GLN A 84 9.36 -3.81 -5.97
N MET A 85 8.68 -4.32 -4.94
CA MET A 85 9.02 -4.02 -3.55
C MET A 85 10.03 -5.04 -3.07
N LYS A 86 11.27 -4.61 -2.79
CA LYS A 86 12.21 -5.47 -2.05
C LYS A 86 11.92 -5.33 -0.57
N THR A 87 11.70 -6.46 0.08
CA THR A 87 11.55 -6.50 1.53
C THR A 87 12.94 -6.32 2.13
N VAL A 88 13.11 -5.30 2.97
CA VAL A 88 14.30 -5.18 3.82
C VAL A 88 13.91 -5.82 5.15
N THR A 89 14.47 -7.00 5.42
CA THR A 89 14.32 -7.65 6.72
C THR A 89 15.06 -6.83 7.76
N THR A 90 14.32 -6.13 8.60
CA THR A 90 14.86 -5.48 9.80
C THR A 90 14.53 -6.32 11.03
N GLU A 91 15.39 -6.30 12.06
CA GLU A 91 15.11 -6.93 13.36
C GLU A 91 13.90 -6.32 14.08
N SER A 92 13.45 -5.15 13.61
CA SER A 92 12.21 -4.48 14.01
C SER A 92 10.98 -5.17 13.41
N MET A 93 9.91 -5.28 14.19
CA MET A 93 8.58 -5.74 13.72
C MET A 93 8.01 -4.89 12.56
N PHE A 94 8.63 -3.76 12.20
CA PHE A 94 8.25 -2.87 11.12
C PHE A 94 9.33 -2.83 10.03
N ASP A 95 8.96 -3.14 8.78
CA ASP A 95 9.91 -3.11 7.66
C ASP A 95 9.83 -1.77 6.94
N LEU A 96 10.99 -1.19 6.65
CA LEU A 96 11.12 -0.01 5.81
C LEU A 96 11.21 -0.45 4.34
N CYS A 97 10.33 0.06 3.48
CA CYS A 97 10.44 -0.14 2.04
C CYS A 97 11.41 0.90 1.45
N ALA A 98 12.57 0.45 0.96
CA ALA A 98 13.44 1.27 0.13
C ALA A 98 13.03 1.13 -1.34
N SER A 99 12.71 2.24 -2.01
CA SER A 99 12.58 2.27 -3.48
C SER A 99 13.96 2.14 -4.12
N ILE A 100 14.13 1.18 -5.02
CA ILE A 100 15.35 1.06 -5.82
C ILE A 100 15.12 1.82 -7.13
N ASP A 101 15.67 3.02 -7.22
CA ASP A 101 15.79 3.75 -8.48
C ASP A 101 16.96 3.15 -9.26
N ASN A 102 16.67 2.34 -10.28
CA ASN A 102 17.67 1.86 -11.23
C ASN A 102 17.94 2.93 -12.29
N ASP A 103 18.52 4.07 -11.91
CA ASP A 103 19.17 4.96 -12.86
C ASP A 103 20.65 4.59 -12.93
N LYS A 104 20.96 3.58 -13.75
CA LYS A 104 22.35 3.32 -14.16
C LYS A 104 22.75 4.40 -15.15
N LYS A 105 23.39 5.46 -14.66
CA LYS A 105 24.28 6.30 -15.48
C LYS A 105 25.52 5.46 -15.81
N ASN A 106 25.58 4.94 -17.03
CA ASN A 106 26.84 4.57 -17.65
C ASN A 106 27.51 5.88 -18.08
N GLU A 107 28.54 6.32 -17.35
CA GLU A 107 29.53 7.25 -17.88
C GLU A 107 30.84 6.45 -17.99
N GLY A 108 31.28 6.28 -19.25
CA GLY A 108 32.58 5.74 -19.60
C GLY A 108 33.64 6.84 -19.69
#